data_AF-A0A0J8C7I3-F1
#
_entry.id   AF-A0A0J8C7I3-F1
#
_cell.length_a   1.000
_cell.length_b   1.000
_cell.length_c   1.000
_cell.angle_alpha   90.00
_cell.angle_beta   90.00
_cell.angle_gamma   90.00
#
_symmetry.space_group_name_H-M   'P 1'
#
loop_
_entity.id
_entity.type
_entity.pdbx_description
1 polymer ?
#
loop_
_entity_poly.entity_id
_entity_poly.type
_entity_poly.pdbx_seq_one_letter_code
_entity_poly.pdbx_strand_id
1 'polypeptide(L)'
;MADNQNQNTTLPNFVDEEGNVKLNFGFVILKKITNSSSNSVHFLNPFFPTNTGYTEGDIEPGVTEDKLCYGNIPYYSAPQKYEVRYYNRTLEEECVIYIKDLGGDWLVSFQQGDSVEHITDILPGARILSSAFQLFINNNGFELIQLGVDGLTPACRKGGLSFW
;
A
#
# COMPACT_ATOMS: atom_id res chain seq x y z
N MET A 1 -28.44 19.21 24.28
CA MET A 1 -27.28 19.72 23.52
C MET A 1 -26.25 18.61 23.61
N ALA A 2 -25.94 17.95 22.49
CA ALA A 2 -24.99 16.85 22.49
C ALA A 2 -23.57 17.43 22.44
N ASP A 3 -22.82 17.22 23.51
CA ASP A 3 -21.37 17.44 23.52
C ASP A 3 -20.76 16.43 22.55
N ASN A 4 -20.51 16.90 21.34
CA ASN A 4 -19.72 16.19 20.34
C ASN A 4 -18.27 16.27 20.83
N GLN A 5 -17.89 15.37 21.75
CA GLN A 5 -16.51 15.21 22.15
C GLN A 5 -15.71 14.85 20.90
N ASN A 6 -15.03 15.88 20.41
CA ASN A 6 -13.92 15.82 19.48
C ASN A 6 -13.00 14.70 19.96
N GLN A 7 -13.15 13.50 19.38
CA GLN A 7 -12.18 12.44 19.58
C GLN A 7 -10.91 12.95 18.91
N ASN A 8 -10.07 13.55 19.73
CA ASN A 8 -8.68 13.83 19.42
C ASN A 8 -8.02 12.46 19.29
N THR A 9 -8.28 11.76 18.18
CA THR A 9 -7.67 10.48 17.84
C THR A 9 -6.23 10.78 17.55
N THR A 10 -5.41 10.79 18.61
CA THR A 10 -3.97 10.74 18.46
C THR A 10 -3.70 9.55 17.56
N LEU A 11 -3.10 9.79 16.39
CA LEU A 11 -2.72 8.73 15.47
C LEU A 11 -1.93 7.69 16.28
N PRO A 12 -2.24 6.40 16.20
CA PRO A 12 -1.53 5.41 16.98
C PRO A 12 -0.05 5.46 16.64
N ASN A 13 0.77 5.36 17.66
CA ASN A 13 2.20 5.21 17.52
C ASN A 13 2.47 3.78 17.03
N PHE A 14 2.76 3.60 15.75
CA PHE A 14 3.25 2.32 15.23
C PHE A 14 4.72 2.15 15.62
N VAL A 15 5.14 0.92 15.87
CA VAL A 15 6.51 0.61 16.30
C VAL A 15 7.12 -0.35 15.27
N ASP A 16 8.32 -0.05 14.78
CA ASP A 16 9.07 -0.95 13.89
C ASP A 16 9.67 -2.14 14.67
N GLU A 17 10.30 -3.09 13.97
CA GLU A 17 10.90 -4.29 14.59
C GLU A 17 12.04 -3.93 15.57
N GLU A 18 12.63 -2.74 15.40
CA GLU A 18 13.68 -2.19 16.25
C GLU A 18 13.16 -1.38 17.45
N GLY A 19 11.83 -1.21 17.60
CA GLY A 19 11.24 -0.51 18.72
C GLY A 19 11.05 1.01 18.55
N ASN A 20 11.26 1.56 17.35
CA ASN A 20 11.11 2.99 17.08
C ASN A 20 9.67 3.37 16.74
N VAL A 21 9.19 4.47 17.31
CA VAL A 21 7.86 5.02 17.03
C VAL A 21 7.82 5.69 15.64
N LYS A 22 6.81 5.31 14.83
CA LYS A 22 6.53 5.79 13.48
C LYS A 22 5.26 6.63 13.46
N LEU A 23 5.41 7.95 13.56
CA LEU A 23 4.29 8.91 13.61
C LEU A 23 3.68 9.24 12.23
N ASN A 24 4.39 8.93 11.15
CA ASN A 24 4.00 9.26 9.77
C ASN A 24 3.34 8.08 9.03
N PHE A 25 2.89 7.05 9.74
CA PHE A 25 2.39 5.81 9.16
C PHE A 25 0.96 5.50 9.59
N GLY A 26 0.19 4.98 8.63
CA GLY A 26 -1.23 4.69 8.74
C GLY A 26 -1.58 3.29 9.22
N PHE A 27 -2.88 3.03 9.24
CA PHE A 27 -3.46 1.78 9.77
C PHE A 27 -3.50 0.68 8.70
N VAL A 28 -3.27 1.03 7.44
CA VAL A 28 -3.21 0.09 6.32
C VAL A 28 -1.82 -0.52 6.20
N ILE A 29 -1.76 -1.83 6.02
CA ILE A 29 -0.54 -2.63 5.91
C ILE A 29 -0.48 -3.28 4.53
N LEU A 30 0.61 -3.10 3.80
CA LEU A 30 0.92 -3.96 2.65
C LEU A 30 1.60 -5.23 3.18
N LYS A 31 1.01 -6.38 2.88
CA LYS A 31 1.53 -7.67 3.37
C LYS A 31 2.41 -8.38 2.36
N LYS A 32 2.08 -8.28 1.07
CA LYS A 32 2.82 -8.94 0.00
C LYS A 32 2.64 -8.23 -1.34
N ILE A 33 3.63 -8.36 -2.19
CA ILE A 33 3.58 -7.99 -3.60
C ILE A 33 3.80 -9.26 -4.43
N THR A 34 2.87 -9.58 -5.33
CA THR A 34 2.96 -10.72 -6.24
C THR A 34 3.13 -10.21 -7.66
N ASN A 35 4.28 -10.49 -8.28
CA ASN A 35 4.55 -10.13 -9.66
C ASN A 35 4.05 -11.25 -10.60
N SER A 36 2.84 -11.09 -11.13
CA SER A 36 2.25 -11.97 -12.16
C SER A 36 2.48 -11.44 -13.58
N SER A 37 3.30 -10.39 -13.73
CA SER A 37 3.68 -9.81 -15.01
C SER A 37 4.95 -10.46 -15.58
N SER A 38 5.27 -10.16 -16.83
CA SER A 38 6.56 -10.47 -17.47
C SER A 38 7.63 -9.40 -17.24
N ASN A 39 7.35 -8.39 -16.40
CA ASN A 39 8.25 -7.28 -16.11
C ASN A 39 9.01 -7.56 -14.81
N SER A 40 10.23 -7.06 -14.65
CA SER A 40 10.86 -6.99 -13.32
C SER A 40 10.24 -5.83 -12.55
N VAL A 41 9.88 -6.07 -11.29
CA VAL A 41 9.18 -5.10 -10.43
C VAL A 41 10.09 -4.70 -9.29
N HIS A 42 10.40 -3.42 -9.18
CA HIS A 42 11.14 -2.84 -8.08
C HIS A 42 10.17 -2.26 -7.05
N PHE A 43 10.48 -2.34 -5.75
CA PHE A 43 9.70 -1.68 -4.71
C PHE A 43 10.59 -0.94 -3.71
N LEU A 44 10.03 0.12 -3.12
CA LEU A 44 10.60 0.88 -2.01
C LEU A 44 9.61 0.92 -0.85
N ASN A 45 10.00 0.31 0.27
CA ASN A 45 9.27 0.27 1.53
C ASN A 45 9.91 1.22 2.56
N PRO A 46 9.24 2.34 2.92
CA PRO A 46 9.76 3.28 3.90
C PRO A 46 9.52 2.85 5.36
N PHE A 47 8.75 1.79 5.63
CA PHE A 47 8.35 1.41 6.99
C PHE A 47 9.54 0.90 7.82
N PHE A 48 10.39 0.08 7.22
CA PHE A 48 11.63 -0.42 7.82
C PHE A 48 12.84 0.28 7.18
N PRO A 49 13.21 1.48 7.66
CA PRO A 49 14.33 2.21 7.09
C PRO A 49 15.65 1.50 7.42
N THR A 50 16.45 1.20 6.40
CA THR A 50 17.86 0.86 6.59
C THR A 50 18.71 2.13 6.69
N ASN A 51 20.05 2.00 6.64
CA ASN A 51 20.96 3.16 6.58
C ASN A 51 20.67 4.11 5.40
N THR A 52 19.96 3.66 4.37
CA THR A 52 19.53 4.47 3.22
C THR A 52 18.18 5.19 3.44
N GLY A 53 17.50 4.91 4.55
CA GLY A 53 16.20 5.50 4.90
C GLY A 53 14.98 4.72 4.41
N TYR A 54 15.18 3.56 3.76
CA TYR A 54 14.13 2.64 3.29
C TYR A 54 14.68 1.22 3.13
N THR A 55 13.78 0.26 2.90
CA THR A 55 14.08 -1.09 2.40
C THR A 55 13.61 -1.18 0.95
N GLU A 56 14.38 -1.78 0.06
CA GLU A 56 14.03 -1.94 -1.35
C GLU A 56 14.37 -3.34 -1.87
N GLY A 57 13.83 -3.69 -3.04
CA GLY A 57 14.17 -4.94 -3.71
C GLY A 57 13.50 -5.10 -5.06
N ASP A 58 14.00 -6.07 -5.81
CA ASP A 58 13.45 -6.48 -7.11
C ASP A 58 12.69 -7.80 -6.98
N ILE A 59 11.55 -7.88 -7.66
CA ILE A 59 10.66 -9.02 -7.71
C ILE A 59 10.61 -9.50 -9.16
N GLU A 60 11.25 -10.63 -9.41
CA GLU A 60 11.28 -11.23 -10.73
C GLU A 60 9.89 -11.73 -11.18
N PRO A 61 9.66 -11.90 -12.50
CA PRO A 61 8.42 -12.46 -13.03
C PRO A 61 8.02 -13.78 -12.35
N GLY A 62 6.77 -13.87 -11.88
CA GLY A 62 6.22 -15.04 -11.20
C GLY A 62 6.57 -15.15 -9.71
N VAL A 63 7.33 -14.21 -9.15
CA VAL A 63 7.77 -14.23 -7.75
C VAL A 63 6.82 -13.40 -6.86
N THR A 64 6.70 -13.83 -5.61
CA THR A 64 6.03 -13.07 -4.54
C THR A 64 7.05 -12.66 -3.49
N GLU A 65 7.05 -11.38 -3.13
CA GLU A 65 7.80 -10.83 -1.99
C GLU A 65 6.80 -10.54 -0.86
N ASP A 66 7.09 -11.00 0.36
CA ASP A 66 6.21 -10.88 1.53
C ASP A 66 6.96 -10.56 2.84
N LYS A 67 8.27 -10.36 2.77
CA LYS A 67 9.14 -10.04 3.90
C LYS A 67 9.55 -8.58 3.86
N LEU A 68 10.30 -8.19 2.83
CA LEU A 68 10.88 -6.85 2.72
C LEU A 68 9.83 -5.79 2.31
N CYS A 69 8.76 -6.21 1.64
CA CYS A 69 7.64 -5.34 1.31
C CYS A 69 6.63 -5.17 2.45
N TYR A 70 6.72 -5.97 3.50
CA TYR A 70 5.77 -5.93 4.61
C TYR A 70 5.91 -4.60 5.35
N GLY A 71 4.79 -3.93 5.65
CA GLY A 71 4.83 -2.74 6.49
C GLY A 71 3.58 -1.87 6.39
N ASN A 72 3.43 -0.97 7.36
CA ASN A 72 2.40 0.05 7.32
C ASN A 72 2.67 1.03 6.17
N ILE A 73 1.59 1.49 5.54
CA ILE A 73 1.66 2.51 4.49
C ILE A 73 1.82 3.88 5.15
N PRO A 74 2.70 4.76 4.64
CA PRO A 74 2.79 6.15 5.11
C PRO A 74 1.47 6.90 4.95
N TYR A 75 1.16 7.81 5.86
CA TYR A 75 0.07 8.76 5.65
C TYR A 75 0.33 9.64 4.43
N TYR A 76 -0.72 10.17 3.81
CA TYR A 76 -0.61 11.10 2.68
C TYR A 76 0.26 12.34 3.00
N SER A 77 0.21 12.81 4.24
CA SER A 77 1.00 13.94 4.74
C SER A 77 2.47 13.60 4.97
N ALA A 78 2.85 12.32 4.91
CA ALA A 78 4.23 11.90 5.10
C ALA A 78 5.10 12.33 3.90
N PRO A 79 6.36 12.74 4.14
CA PRO A 79 7.28 13.07 3.05
C PRO A 79 7.72 11.83 2.25
N GLN A 80 7.69 10.66 2.87
CA GLN A 80 8.08 9.38 2.27
C GLN A 80 6.85 8.70 1.68
N LYS A 81 7.05 7.98 0.57
CA LYS A 81 6.00 7.20 -0.10
C LYS A 81 6.43 5.74 -0.18
N TYR A 82 5.45 4.85 -0.10
CA TYR A 82 5.67 3.47 -0.52
C TYR A 82 5.55 3.45 -2.05
N GLU A 83 6.55 2.90 -2.73
CA GLU A 83 6.62 2.93 -4.20
C GLU A 83 6.77 1.53 -4.79
N VAL A 84 6.13 1.29 -5.93
CA VAL A 84 6.33 0.09 -6.76
C VAL A 84 6.53 0.53 -8.20
N ARG A 85 7.66 0.16 -8.80
CA ARG A 85 8.09 0.63 -10.12
C ARG A 85 8.35 -0.56 -11.04
N TYR A 86 7.92 -0.46 -12.29
CA TYR A 86 8.26 -1.45 -13.31
C TYR A 86 8.13 -0.84 -14.69
N TYR A 87 8.92 -1.35 -15.64
CA TYR A 87 8.74 -1.01 -17.05
C TYR A 87 7.69 -1.95 -17.66
N ASN A 88 6.54 -1.41 -18.03
CA ASN A 88 5.49 -2.19 -18.68
C ASN A 88 5.85 -2.40 -20.16
N ARG A 89 6.26 -3.62 -20.51
CA ARG A 89 6.65 -3.96 -21.89
C ARG A 89 5.50 -3.94 -22.89
N THR A 90 4.25 -4.08 -22.44
CA THR A 90 3.07 -4.04 -23.32
C THR A 90 2.74 -2.61 -23.75
N LEU A 91 3.01 -1.64 -22.88
CA LEU A 91 2.72 -0.22 -23.10
C LEU A 91 3.97 0.61 -23.39
N GLU A 92 5.15 0.00 -23.29
CA GLU A 92 6.46 0.61 -23.47
C GLU A 92 6.73 1.82 -22.54
N GLU A 93 6.17 1.79 -21.33
CA GLU A 93 6.21 2.91 -20.38
C GLU A 93 6.68 2.51 -18.98
N GLU A 94 7.30 3.45 -18.26
CA GLU A 94 7.58 3.30 -16.83
C GLU A 94 6.28 3.48 -16.03
N CYS A 95 5.92 2.44 -15.30
CA CYS A 95 4.83 2.46 -14.34
C CYS A 95 5.42 2.67 -12.95
N VAL A 96 5.13 3.81 -12.33
CA VAL A 96 5.42 4.06 -10.92
C VAL A 96 4.10 4.08 -10.20
N ILE A 97 3.94 3.26 -9.16
CA ILE A 97 2.76 3.20 -8.32
C ILE A 97 3.15 3.75 -6.95
N TYR A 98 2.56 4.88 -6.56
CA TYR A 98 2.66 5.39 -5.19
C TYR A 98 1.52 4.83 -4.36
N ILE A 99 1.80 4.40 -3.13
CA ILE A 99 0.80 3.88 -2.19
C ILE A 99 0.82 4.77 -0.95
N LYS A 100 -0.33 5.35 -0.59
CA LYS A 100 -0.47 6.27 0.55
C LYS A 100 -1.76 5.98 1.32
N ASP A 101 -1.72 6.03 2.64
CA ASP A 101 -2.89 5.98 3.52
C ASP A 101 -3.45 7.41 3.68
N LEU A 102 -4.69 7.68 3.28
CA LEU A 102 -5.25 9.03 3.37
C LEU A 102 -5.73 9.42 4.78
N GLY A 103 -5.51 8.58 5.79
CA GLY A 103 -5.82 8.87 7.19
C GLY A 103 -7.31 8.81 7.51
N GLY A 104 -7.69 7.94 8.45
CA GLY A 104 -9.04 7.91 9.05
C GLY A 104 -10.09 7.09 8.30
N ASP A 105 -10.00 6.98 6.97
CA ASP A 105 -11.05 6.34 6.13
C ASP A 105 -10.58 5.09 5.38
N TRP A 106 -9.40 4.55 5.74
CA TRP A 106 -8.84 3.34 5.13
C TRP A 106 -8.66 3.45 3.62
N LEU A 107 -8.41 4.66 3.13
CA LEU A 107 -8.26 4.91 1.72
C LEU A 107 -6.80 4.72 1.33
N VAL A 108 -6.60 4.06 0.20
CA VAL A 108 -5.29 3.99 -0.44
C VAL A 108 -5.36 4.68 -1.79
N SER A 109 -4.39 5.58 -1.98
CA SER A 109 -4.19 6.28 -3.24
C SER A 109 -3.14 5.59 -4.12
N PHE A 110 -3.37 5.62 -5.44
CA PHE A 110 -2.50 5.11 -6.49
C PHE A 110 -2.39 6.11 -7.63
N GLN A 111 -1.19 6.35 -8.13
CA GLN A 111 -0.95 7.22 -9.28
C GLN A 111 0.11 6.56 -10.15
N GLN A 112 -0.11 6.52 -11.47
CA GLN A 112 0.84 6.00 -12.46
C GLN A 112 1.47 7.13 -13.28
N GLY A 113 2.76 7.40 -13.11
CA GLY A 113 3.40 8.54 -13.79
C GLY A 113 2.69 9.86 -13.49
N ASP A 114 2.37 10.64 -14.52
CA ASP A 114 1.63 11.91 -14.41
C ASP A 114 0.10 11.76 -14.55
N SER A 115 -0.43 10.54 -14.45
CA SER A 115 -1.88 10.29 -14.53
C SER A 115 -2.65 10.81 -13.32
N VAL A 116 -3.98 10.80 -13.44
CA VAL A 116 -4.89 11.15 -12.35
C VAL A 116 -4.73 10.16 -11.19
N GLU A 117 -4.67 10.70 -9.97
CA GLU A 117 -4.62 9.90 -8.75
C GLU A 117 -5.94 9.14 -8.53
N HIS A 118 -5.85 7.83 -8.36
CA HIS A 118 -6.96 6.92 -8.10
C HIS A 118 -7.01 6.57 -6.61
N ILE A 119 -8.14 6.83 -5.96
CA ILE A 119 -8.36 6.56 -4.54
C ILE A 119 -9.30 5.36 -4.40
N THR A 120 -8.96 4.43 -3.51
CA THR A 120 -9.78 3.25 -3.24
C THR A 120 -9.92 2.97 -1.75
N ASP A 121 -11.09 2.53 -1.33
CA ASP A 121 -11.36 2.18 0.06
C ASP A 121 -10.86 0.76 0.37
N ILE A 122 -10.11 0.62 1.46
CA ILE A 122 -9.68 -0.64 2.08
C ILE A 122 -10.48 -0.83 3.38
N LEU A 123 -11.80 -0.95 3.25
CA LEU A 123 -12.76 -1.07 4.35
C LEU A 123 -12.44 -2.24 5.29
N PRO A 124 -11.91 -2.05 6.51
CA PRO A 124 -11.83 -3.13 7.47
C PRO A 124 -13.25 -3.61 7.79
N GLY A 125 -13.39 -4.91 8.08
CA GLY A 125 -14.56 -5.37 8.84
C GLY A 125 -14.70 -4.50 10.09
N ALA A 126 -15.92 -4.13 10.47
CA ALA A 126 -16.14 -3.26 11.61
C ALA A 126 -15.39 -3.81 12.86
N ARG A 127 -14.53 -2.99 13.49
CA ARG A 127 -13.77 -3.20 14.76
C ARG A 127 -12.25 -3.46 14.69
N ILE A 128 -11.56 -3.23 13.58
CA ILE A 128 -10.13 -3.59 13.48
C ILE A 128 -9.21 -2.37 13.58
N LEU A 129 -8.12 -2.52 14.36
CA LEU A 129 -7.09 -1.52 14.57
C LEU A 129 -6.10 -1.38 13.40
N SER A 130 -6.13 -2.30 12.42
CA SER A 130 -5.29 -2.28 11.22
C SER A 130 -5.90 -3.14 10.12
N SER A 131 -5.69 -2.81 8.85
CA SER A 131 -6.22 -3.55 7.70
C SER A 131 -5.07 -3.93 6.78
N ALA A 132 -5.04 -5.16 6.28
CA ALA A 132 -3.96 -5.64 5.43
C ALA A 132 -4.46 -5.89 4.00
N PHE A 133 -3.61 -5.63 3.03
CA PHE A 133 -3.87 -5.95 1.63
C PHE A 133 -2.67 -6.59 0.95
N GLN A 134 -2.91 -7.13 -0.23
CA GLN A 134 -1.92 -7.73 -1.12
C GLN A 134 -1.98 -7.02 -2.46
N LEU A 135 -0.83 -6.69 -3.02
CA LEU A 135 -0.72 -6.07 -4.34
C LEU A 135 -0.31 -7.12 -5.37
N PHE A 136 -1.02 -7.18 -6.48
CA PHE A 136 -0.68 -8.01 -7.62
C PHE A 136 -0.29 -7.10 -8.78
N ILE A 137 0.89 -7.30 -9.34
CA ILE A 137 1.32 -6.60 -10.57
C ILE A 137 1.12 -7.56 -11.74
N ASN A 138 0.39 -7.10 -12.75
CA ASN A 138 0.06 -7.84 -13.96
C ASN A 138 0.60 -7.10 -15.19
N ASN A 139 0.63 -7.78 -16.34
CA ASN A 139 1.06 -7.13 -17.60
C ASN A 139 0.23 -5.89 -17.95
N ASN A 140 -1.02 -5.83 -17.53
CA ASN A 140 -1.95 -4.78 -17.92
C ASN A 140 -2.32 -3.81 -16.79
N GLY A 141 -1.63 -3.87 -15.64
CA GLY A 141 -1.95 -3.03 -14.48
C GLY A 141 -1.73 -3.75 -13.15
N PHE A 142 -2.56 -3.48 -12.16
CA PHE A 142 -2.44 -4.06 -10.82
C PHE A 142 -3.79 -4.47 -10.20
N GLU A 143 -3.75 -5.28 -9.16
CA GLU A 143 -4.93 -5.61 -8.37
C GLU A 143 -4.59 -5.55 -6.88
N LEU A 144 -5.57 -5.13 -6.09
CA LEU A 144 -5.48 -5.03 -4.64
C LEU A 144 -6.48 -6.00 -4.05
N ILE A 145 -5.96 -6.96 -3.31
CA ILE A 145 -6.80 -7.90 -2.58
C ILE A 145 -6.71 -7.55 -1.12
N GLN A 146 -7.80 -7.00 -0.59
CA GLN A 146 -7.92 -6.83 0.84
C GLN A 146 -7.98 -8.21 1.49
N LEU A 147 -7.17 -8.38 2.53
CA LEU A 147 -7.23 -9.56 3.36
C LEU A 147 -8.35 -9.38 4.37
N GLY A 148 -9.45 -10.12 4.14
CA GLY A 148 -10.54 -10.20 5.09
C GLY A 148 -10.04 -10.68 6.44
N VAL A 149 -10.66 -10.18 7.51
CA VAL A 149 -10.44 -10.63 8.87
C VAL A 149 -11.76 -11.26 9.30
N ASP A 150 -11.69 -12.52 9.73
CA ASP A 150 -12.80 -13.31 10.29
C ASP A 150 -14.09 -13.38 9.45
N GLY A 151 -14.09 -14.25 8.43
CA GLY A 151 -15.32 -14.76 7.82
C GLY A 151 -16.10 -13.77 6.92
N LEU A 152 -15.59 -12.55 6.72
CA LEU A 152 -16.08 -11.63 5.70
C LEU A 152 -15.40 -11.90 4.35
N THR A 153 -16.16 -11.86 3.27
CA THR A 153 -15.67 -12.02 1.90
C THR A 153 -14.52 -11.04 1.61
N PRO A 154 -13.37 -11.51 1.07
CA PRO A 154 -12.29 -10.63 0.64
C PRO A 154 -12.83 -9.57 -0.33
N ALA A 155 -12.63 -8.29 -0.03
CA ALA A 155 -12.88 -7.24 -1.01
C ALA A 155 -11.70 -7.22 -1.99
N CYS A 156 -11.93 -7.69 -3.22
CA CYS A 156 -10.98 -7.53 -4.31
C CYS A 156 -11.32 -6.23 -5.06
N ARG A 157 -10.35 -5.31 -5.15
CA ARG A 157 -10.44 -4.09 -5.95
C ARG A 157 -9.34 -4.12 -6.99
N LYS A 158 -9.71 -3.89 -8.25
CA LYS A 158 -8.77 -3.90 -9.37
C LYS A 158 -8.47 -2.45 -9.79
N GLY A 159 -7.23 -2.15 -10.15
CA GLY A 159 -6.80 -0.79 -10.52
C GLY A 159 -5.70 -0.82 -11.57
N GLY A 160 -5.71 0.11 -12.53
CA GLY A 160 -4.75 0.14 -13.63
C GLY A 160 -5.42 0.08 -15.01
N LEU A 161 -4.58 0.06 -16.04
CA LEU A 161 -4.88 0.45 -17.43
C LEU A 161 -5.92 -0.40 -18.19
N SER A 162 -6.57 -1.36 -17.54
CA SER A 162 -7.64 -2.20 -18.13
C SER A 162 -8.98 -2.14 -17.39
N PHE A 163 -9.13 -1.23 -16.42
CA PHE A 163 -10.39 -1.04 -15.69
C PHE A 163 -11.08 0.26 -16.11
N TRP A 164 -11.32 0.39 -17.42
CA TRP A 164 -12.24 1.36 -18.02
C TRP A 164 -12.88 0.73 -19.26
#